data_AF-A0ABD5ZGK6-F1
#
_entry.id   AF-A0ABD5ZGK6-F1
#
_cell.length_a   1.000
_cell.length_b   1.000
_cell.length_c   1.000
_cell.angle_alpha   90.00
_cell.angle_beta   90.00
_cell.angle_gamma   90.00
#
_symmetry.space_group_name_H-M   'P 1'
#
loop_
_entity.id
_entity.type
_entity.pdbx_description
1 polymer ?
#
loop_
_entity_poly.entity_id
_entity_poly.type
_entity_poly.pdbx_seq_one_letter_code
_entity_poly.pdbx_strand_id
1 'polypeptide(L)'
;MDVERLAPTVGIVGALCLGVSVALPGIVVASGGGPTASYYASGPTGLSIIGLLALLAVIVFLSGLQGRTDAETSAGLALVLSLAMLGLTTLWAFSIDSTVLFSFEREYSWLEYHRWAVLGSALLTFVGAAGYARSVL
;
A
#
# COMPACT_ATOMS: atom_id res chain seq x y z
N MET A 1 -24.47 -11.89 5.27
CA MET A 1 -23.83 -11.38 6.50
C MET A 1 -22.31 -11.54 6.49
N ASP A 2 -21.72 -12.73 6.29
CA ASP A 2 -20.25 -12.87 6.28
C ASP A 2 -19.59 -12.43 4.96
N VAL A 3 -20.23 -12.68 3.82
CA VAL A 3 -19.66 -12.38 2.49
C VAL A 3 -19.63 -10.87 2.20
N GLU A 4 -20.63 -10.12 2.64
CA GLU A 4 -20.70 -8.65 2.44
C GLU A 4 -19.60 -7.91 3.23
N ARG A 5 -19.13 -8.48 4.34
CA ARG A 5 -18.02 -7.93 5.13
C ARG A 5 -16.65 -8.39 4.63
N LEU A 6 -16.59 -9.49 3.89
CA LEU A 6 -15.33 -10.07 3.44
C LEU A 6 -14.53 -9.11 2.56
N ALA A 7 -15.18 -8.49 1.57
CA ALA A 7 -14.50 -7.60 0.62
C ALA A 7 -13.82 -6.38 1.29
N PRO A 8 -14.51 -5.56 2.12
CA PRO A 8 -13.85 -4.47 2.84
C PRO A 8 -12.81 -4.98 3.85
N THR A 9 -13.00 -6.15 4.47
CA THR A 9 -11.95 -6.75 5.32
C THR A 9 -10.69 -7.10 4.54
N VAL A 10 -10.80 -7.68 3.34
CA VAL A 10 -9.65 -7.93 2.45
C VAL A 10 -8.95 -6.61 2.12
N GLY A 11 -9.72 -5.56 1.84
CA GLY A 11 -9.19 -4.22 1.60
C GLY A 11 -8.39 -3.67 2.79
N ILE A 12 -8.90 -3.83 4.01
CA ILE A 12 -8.20 -3.44 5.25
C ILE A 12 -6.90 -4.22 5.43
N VAL A 13 -6.94 -5.55 5.27
CA VAL A 13 -5.73 -6.37 5.41
C VAL A 13 -4.68 -5.96 4.38
N GLY A 14 -5.08 -5.76 3.12
CA GLY A 14 -4.18 -5.26 2.08
C GLY A 14 -3.55 -3.91 2.45
N ALA A 15 -4.36 -2.97 2.93
CA ALA A 15 -3.89 -1.63 3.27
C ALA A 15 -2.96 -1.64 4.50
N LEU A 16 -3.24 -2.48 5.50
CA LEU A 16 -2.34 -2.70 6.64
C LEU A 16 -1.03 -3.35 6.20
N CYS A 17 -1.07 -4.39 5.39
CA CYS A 17 0.13 -5.02 4.82
C CYS A 17 0.96 -4.00 4.02
N LEU A 18 0.30 -3.13 3.26
CA LEU A 18 0.96 -2.06 2.51
C LEU A 18 1.64 -1.06 3.46
N GLY A 19 0.93 -0.57 4.46
CA GLY A 19 1.49 0.35 5.46
C GLY A 19 2.68 -0.24 6.21
N VAL A 20 2.58 -1.51 6.63
CA VAL A 20 3.68 -2.23 7.27
C VAL A 20 4.86 -2.39 6.32
N SER A 21 4.62 -2.81 5.07
CA SER A 21 5.68 -2.94 4.07
C SER A 21 6.39 -1.60 3.86
N VAL A 22 5.65 -0.50 3.71
CA VAL A 22 6.23 0.84 3.57
C VAL A 22 7.03 1.26 4.80
N ALA A 23 6.61 0.91 6.01
CA ALA A 23 7.32 1.30 7.24
C ALA A 23 8.55 0.44 7.53
N LEU A 24 8.52 -0.85 7.16
CA LEU A 24 9.46 -1.86 7.63
C LEU A 24 10.93 -1.53 7.29
N PRO A 25 11.31 -1.17 6.05
CA PRO A 25 12.70 -0.81 5.75
C PRO A 25 13.20 0.40 6.56
N GLY A 26 12.38 1.43 6.72
CA GLY A 26 12.74 2.64 7.47
C GLY A 26 12.95 2.40 8.97
N ILE A 27 12.36 1.34 9.52
CA ILE A 27 12.51 0.95 10.93
C ILE A 27 13.68 -0.02 11.12
N VAL A 28 13.77 -1.03 10.25
CA VAL A 28 14.71 -2.16 10.42
C VAL A 28 16.10 -1.82 9.90
N VAL A 29 16.22 -1.05 8.81
CA VAL A 29 17.49 -0.74 8.15
C VAL A 29 18.12 0.50 8.81
N ALA A 30 18.20 0.49 10.14
CA ALA A 30 18.62 1.62 10.95
C ALA A 30 20.14 1.86 10.87
N SER A 31 20.56 2.53 9.79
CA SER A 31 21.76 3.36 9.75
C SER A 31 21.48 4.50 8.77
N GLY A 32 21.52 5.76 9.24
CA GLY A 32 21.12 6.96 8.52
C GLY A 32 21.98 7.33 7.30
N GLY A 33 22.08 6.44 6.32
CA GLY A 33 22.85 6.59 5.09
C GLY A 33 21.99 6.66 3.83
N GLY A 34 22.59 7.23 2.77
CA GLY A 34 21.98 7.53 1.47
C GLY A 34 21.12 6.41 0.83
N PRO A 35 21.50 5.12 0.85
CA PRO A 35 20.76 4.06 0.15
C PRO A 35 19.27 3.97 0.48
N THR A 36 18.91 3.94 1.77
CA THR A 36 17.50 3.87 2.19
C THR A 36 16.73 5.12 1.77
N ALA A 37 17.33 6.30 1.91
CA ALA A 37 16.71 7.55 1.49
C ALA A 37 16.48 7.59 -0.04
N SER A 38 17.48 7.18 -0.84
CA SER A 38 17.38 7.06 -2.29
C SER A 38 16.34 6.02 -2.72
N TYR A 39 16.22 4.91 -1.99
CA TYR A 39 15.20 3.89 -2.24
C TYR A 39 13.78 4.42 -2.01
N TYR A 40 13.55 5.15 -0.91
CA TYR A 40 12.26 5.80 -0.65
C TYR A 40 11.98 6.95 -1.61
N ALA A 41 13.00 7.70 -2.02
CA ALA A 41 12.88 8.81 -2.96
C ALA A 41 12.83 8.37 -4.44
N SER A 42 12.89 7.07 -4.73
CA SER A 42 12.82 6.57 -6.09
C SER A 42 11.47 6.93 -6.75
N GLY A 43 11.49 7.17 -8.07
CA GLY A 43 10.32 7.59 -8.81
C GLY A 43 9.82 9.00 -8.47
N PRO A 44 8.72 9.46 -9.10
CA PRO A 44 8.30 10.86 -9.03
C PRO A 44 7.65 11.27 -7.70
N THR A 45 7.08 10.32 -6.95
CA THR A 45 6.35 10.61 -5.71
C THR A 45 7.01 10.05 -4.45
N GLY A 46 7.97 9.13 -4.63
CA GLY A 46 8.53 8.35 -3.54
C GLY A 46 7.55 7.36 -2.89
N LEU A 47 8.09 6.53 -2.00
CA LEU A 47 7.37 5.46 -1.30
C LEU A 47 6.50 5.99 -0.14
N SER A 48 6.91 7.08 0.52
CA SER A 48 6.28 7.52 1.77
C SER A 48 4.82 7.93 1.62
N ILE A 49 4.45 8.56 0.50
CA ILE A 49 3.06 8.99 0.25
C ILE A 49 2.11 7.79 0.15
N ILE A 50 2.59 6.67 -0.39
CA ILE A 50 1.83 5.41 -0.49
C ILE A 50 1.48 4.90 0.91
N GLY A 51 2.43 4.96 1.85
CA GLY A 51 2.18 4.57 3.24
C GLY A 51 1.11 5.44 3.92
N LEU A 52 1.15 6.76 3.70
CA LEU A 52 0.11 7.67 4.21
C LEU A 52 -1.27 7.33 3.63
N LEU A 53 -1.36 7.13 2.31
CA LEU A 53 -2.61 6.77 1.64
C LEU A 53 -3.14 5.40 2.12
N ALA A 54 -2.25 4.46 2.44
CA ALA A 54 -2.63 3.15 2.97
C ALA A 54 -3.34 3.27 4.33
N LEU A 55 -2.80 4.09 5.23
CA LEU A 55 -3.44 4.37 6.52
C LEU A 55 -4.79 5.08 6.35
N LEU A 56 -4.89 6.00 5.40
CA LEU A 56 -6.17 6.64 5.06
C LEU A 56 -7.18 5.62 4.52
N ALA A 57 -6.76 4.70 3.65
CA ALA A 57 -7.62 3.65 3.11
C ALA A 57 -8.18 2.74 4.22
N VAL A 58 -7.36 2.40 5.23
CA VAL A 58 -7.83 1.66 6.41
C VAL A 58 -8.98 2.41 7.11
N ILE A 59 -8.82 3.72 7.32
CA ILE A 59 -9.87 4.54 7.95
C ILE A 59 -11.14 4.55 7.11
N VAL A 60 -11.03 4.68 5.78
CA VAL A 60 -12.18 4.69 4.86
C VAL A 60 -12.94 3.37 4.91
N PHE A 61 -12.25 2.23 4.83
CA PHE A 61 -12.90 0.92 4.93
C PHE A 61 -13.56 0.71 6.31
N LEU A 62 -12.87 1.06 7.39
CA LEU A 62 -13.40 0.96 8.74
C LEU A 62 -14.61 1.89 8.96
N SER A 63 -14.61 3.08 8.35
CA SER A 63 -15.74 4.02 8.41
C SER A 63 -17.00 3.42 7.77
N GLY A 64 -16.85 2.81 6.58
CA GLY A 64 -17.94 2.11 5.89
C GLY A 64 -18.44 0.89 6.68
N LEU A 65 -17.53 0.04 7.18
CA LEU A 65 -17.89 -1.14 7.98
C LEU A 65 -18.63 -0.80 9.29
N GLN A 66 -18.32 0.35 9.89
CA GLN A 66 -18.96 0.83 11.11
C GLN A 66 -20.22 1.67 10.84
N GLY A 67 -20.60 1.90 9.58
CA GLY A 67 -21.75 2.72 9.21
C GLY A 67 -21.60 4.20 9.58
N ARG A 68 -20.36 4.70 9.75
CA ARG A 68 -20.09 6.13 10.03
C ARG A 68 -20.15 6.99 8.76
N THR A 69 -19.99 6.36 7.61
CA THR A 69 -20.17 6.91 6.26
C THR A 69 -21.07 5.94 5.51
N ASP A 70 -21.92 6.43 4.61
CA ASP A 70 -22.73 5.58 3.75
C ASP A 70 -21.84 4.65 2.90
N ALA A 71 -22.40 3.48 2.57
CA ALA A 71 -21.65 2.41 1.93
C ALA A 71 -21.14 2.81 0.53
N GLU A 72 -21.96 3.51 -0.25
CA GLU A 72 -21.61 3.99 -1.59
C GLU A 72 -20.42 4.96 -1.56
N THR A 73 -20.46 5.97 -0.69
CA THR A 73 -19.38 6.95 -0.54
C THR A 73 -18.09 6.29 -0.06
N SER A 74 -18.17 5.43 0.97
CA SER A 74 -16.99 4.74 1.49
C SER A 74 -16.37 3.78 0.46
N ALA A 75 -17.18 3.07 -0.32
CA ALA A 75 -16.71 2.18 -1.37
C ALA A 75 -16.08 2.95 -2.55
N GLY A 76 -16.70 4.06 -2.97
CA GLY A 76 -16.14 4.94 -4.00
C GLY A 76 -14.78 5.53 -3.59
N LEU A 77 -14.68 6.04 -2.35
CA LEU A 77 -13.41 6.54 -1.80
C LEU A 77 -12.35 5.45 -1.71
N ALA A 78 -12.70 4.26 -1.21
CA ALA A 78 -11.78 3.14 -1.13
C ALA A 78 -11.26 2.71 -2.51
N LEU A 79 -12.14 2.68 -3.52
CA LEU A 79 -11.77 2.31 -4.88
C LEU A 79 -10.79 3.32 -5.50
N VAL A 80 -11.09 4.62 -5.40
CA VAL A 80 -10.20 5.68 -5.94
C VAL A 80 -8.85 5.68 -5.22
N LEU A 81 -8.85 5.61 -3.88
CA LEU A 81 -7.60 5.57 -3.10
C LEU A 81 -6.75 4.35 -3.44
N SER A 82 -7.36 3.16 -3.50
CA SER A 82 -6.63 1.92 -3.80
C SER A 82 -6.12 1.88 -5.24
N LEU A 83 -6.88 2.39 -6.21
CA LEU A 83 -6.42 2.52 -7.59
C LEU A 83 -5.23 3.49 -7.70
N ALA A 84 -5.29 4.64 -7.00
CA ALA A 84 -4.18 5.58 -6.94
C ALA A 84 -2.94 4.94 -6.30
N MET A 85 -3.08 4.25 -5.17
CA MET A 85 -1.98 3.52 -4.54
C MET A 85 -1.39 2.43 -5.45
N LEU A 86 -2.22 1.67 -6.17
CA LEU A 86 -1.75 0.65 -7.11
C LEU A 86 -0.95 1.28 -8.25
N GLY A 87 -1.42 2.39 -8.81
CA GLY A 87 -0.69 3.14 -9.83
C GLY A 87 0.65 3.69 -9.32
N LEU A 88 0.63 4.35 -8.15
CA LEU A 88 1.83 4.92 -7.53
C LEU A 88 2.86 3.86 -7.14
N THR A 89 2.42 2.74 -6.57
CA THR A 89 3.32 1.62 -6.20
C THR A 89 3.91 0.95 -7.43
N THR A 90 3.13 0.77 -8.49
CA THR A 90 3.64 0.28 -9.78
C THR A 90 4.71 1.24 -10.31
N LEU A 91 4.39 2.53 -10.38
CA LEU A 91 5.32 3.54 -10.87
C LEU A 91 6.60 3.59 -10.04
N TRP A 92 6.50 3.56 -8.71
CA TRP A 92 7.64 3.51 -7.81
C TRP A 92 8.48 2.24 -8.02
N ALA A 93 7.87 1.05 -8.00
CA ALA A 93 8.58 -0.24 -8.07
C ALA A 93 9.41 -0.41 -9.35
N PHE A 94 8.93 0.15 -10.46
CA PHE A 94 9.62 0.15 -11.75
C PHE A 94 10.59 1.34 -11.95
N SER A 95 10.54 2.36 -11.09
CA SER A 95 11.44 3.51 -11.14
C SER A 95 12.71 3.34 -10.30
N ILE A 96 12.83 2.26 -9.52
CA ILE A 96 13.99 2.02 -8.66
C ILE A 96 15.21 1.68 -9.54
N ASP A 97 16.24 2.51 -9.45
CA ASP A 97 17.50 2.27 -10.13
C ASP A 97 18.19 1.00 -9.56
N SER A 98 18.72 0.17 -10.45
CA SER A 98 19.45 -1.05 -10.06
C SER A 98 20.64 -0.78 -9.12
N THR A 99 21.34 0.34 -9.29
CA THR A 99 22.45 0.74 -8.42
C THR A 99 22.00 1.03 -7.00
N VAL A 100 20.79 1.58 -6.81
CA VAL A 100 20.18 1.78 -5.49
C VAL A 100 19.68 0.44 -4.95
N LEU A 101 18.98 -0.35 -5.76
CA LEU A 101 18.39 -1.63 -5.35
C LEU A 101 19.44 -2.61 -4.82
N PHE A 102 20.62 -2.65 -5.43
CA PHE A 102 21.72 -3.55 -5.06
C PHE A 102 22.81 -2.89 -4.20
N SER A 103 22.56 -1.68 -3.66
CA SER A 103 23.51 -0.97 -2.79
C SER A 103 23.46 -1.42 -1.33
N PHE A 104 22.46 -2.20 -0.95
CA PHE A 104 22.26 -2.65 0.43
C PHE A 104 23.21 -3.79 0.81
N GLU A 105 23.59 -3.84 2.09
CA GLU A 105 24.40 -4.94 2.63
C GLU A 105 23.66 -6.28 2.52
N ARG A 106 24.43 -7.39 2.54
CA ARG A 106 23.89 -8.75 2.33
C ARG A 106 22.77 -9.11 3.33
N GLU A 107 22.82 -8.62 4.56
CA GLU A 107 21.77 -8.84 5.55
C GLU A 107 20.41 -8.21 5.17
N TYR A 108 20.41 -7.22 4.27
CA TYR A 108 19.22 -6.55 3.74
C TYR A 108 18.88 -6.95 2.29
N SER A 109 19.40 -8.07 1.78
CA SER A 109 19.12 -8.54 0.40
C SER A 109 17.63 -8.81 0.14
N TRP A 110 16.81 -8.95 1.17
CA TRP A 110 15.36 -9.05 1.05
C TRP A 110 14.70 -7.81 0.42
N LEU A 111 15.37 -6.65 0.43
CA LEU A 111 14.90 -5.41 -0.21
C LEU A 111 14.78 -5.53 -1.73
N GLU A 112 15.49 -6.47 -2.35
CA GLU A 112 15.37 -6.81 -3.77
C GLU A 112 13.95 -7.28 -4.11
N TYR A 113 13.30 -7.98 -3.18
CA TYR A 113 11.94 -8.53 -3.31
C TYR A 113 10.88 -7.64 -2.65
N HIS A 114 11.28 -6.76 -1.72
CA HIS A 114 10.38 -5.87 -0.99
C HIS A 114 9.45 -5.06 -1.91
N ARG A 115 9.95 -4.57 -3.05
CA ARG A 115 9.13 -3.81 -4.01
C ARG A 115 7.91 -4.58 -4.52
N TRP A 116 8.01 -5.91 -4.63
CA TRP A 116 6.91 -6.77 -5.05
C TRP A 116 5.93 -7.03 -3.91
N ALA A 117 6.40 -7.08 -2.65
CA ALA A 117 5.53 -7.15 -1.48
C ALA A 117 4.67 -5.88 -1.34
N VAL A 118 5.27 -4.70 -1.57
CA VAL A 118 4.55 -3.41 -1.63
C VAL A 118 3.48 -3.45 -2.73
N LEU A 119 3.86 -3.81 -3.96
CA LEU A 119 2.92 -3.89 -5.09
C LEU A 119 1.79 -4.90 -4.84
N GLY A 120 2.12 -6.09 -4.33
CA GLY A 120 1.14 -7.12 -3.99
C GLY A 120 0.15 -6.67 -2.93
N SER A 121 0.61 -5.92 -1.91
CA SER A 121 -0.26 -5.36 -0.87
C SER A 121 -1.21 -4.29 -1.42
N ALA A 122 -0.71 -3.43 -2.33
CA ALA A 122 -1.56 -2.46 -3.03
C ALA A 122 -2.60 -3.15 -3.93
N LEU A 123 -2.21 -4.20 -4.64
CA LEU A 123 -3.13 -5.00 -5.45
C LEU A 123 -4.21 -5.68 -4.59
N LEU A 124 -3.83 -6.25 -3.44
CA LEU A 124 -4.78 -6.85 -2.50
C LEU A 124 -5.79 -5.82 -1.98
N THR A 125 -5.31 -4.62 -1.66
CA THR A 125 -6.17 -3.49 -1.25
C THR A 125 -7.16 -3.13 -2.36
N PHE A 126 -6.70 -3.04 -3.61
CA PHE A 126 -7.54 -2.73 -4.76
C PHE A 126 -8.58 -3.82 -5.02
N VAL A 127 -8.22 -5.11 -4.94
CA VAL A 127 -9.18 -6.22 -5.07
C VAL A 127 -10.27 -6.13 -4.01
N GLY A 128 -9.91 -5.85 -2.76
CA GLY A 128 -10.88 -5.62 -1.68
C GLY A 128 -11.80 -4.43 -1.95
N ALA A 129 -11.25 -3.30 -2.41
CA ALA A 129 -12.00 -2.10 -2.76
C ALA A 129 -12.96 -2.32 -3.93
N ALA A 130 -12.50 -2.97 -5.01
CA ALA A 130 -13.30 -3.29 -6.18
C ALA A 130 -14.43 -4.28 -5.84
N GLY A 131 -14.15 -5.28 -4.99
CA GLY A 131 -15.17 -6.18 -4.45
C GLY A 131 -16.21 -5.44 -3.61
N TYR A 132 -15.77 -4.50 -2.77
CA TYR A 132 -16.68 -3.70 -1.95
C TYR A 132 -17.56 -2.79 -2.81
N ALA A 133 -16.96 -2.06 -3.77
CA ALA A 133 -17.68 -1.22 -4.73
C ALA A 133 -18.73 -2.02 -5.52
N ARG A 134 -18.35 -3.19 -6.06
CA ARG A 134 -19.28 -4.07 -6.78
C ARG A 134 -20.48 -4.54 -5.93
N SER A 135 -20.32 -4.60 -4.61
CA SER A 135 -21.38 -5.05 -3.71
C SER A 135 -22.39 -3.96 -3.32
N VAL A 136 -22.06 -2.68 -3.55
CA VAL A 136 -22.88 -1.56 -3.06
C VAL A 136 -23.17 -0.46 -4.09
N LEU A 137 -22.44 -0.42 -5.22
CA LEU A 137 -22.68 0.47 -6.37
C LEU A 137 -23.38 -0.29 -7.51
#